data_AF-A0A6S6TUS6-F1
#
_entry.id   AF-A0A6S6TUS6-F1
#
_cell.length_a   1.000
_cell.length_b   1.000
_cell.length_c   1.000
_cell.angle_alpha   90.00
_cell.angle_beta   90.00
_cell.angle_gamma   90.00
#
_symmetry.space_group_name_H-M   'P 1'
#
loop_
_entity.id
_entity.type
_entity.pdbx_description
1 polymer ?
#
loop_
_entity_poly.entity_id
_entity_poly.type
_entity_poly.pdbx_seq_one_letter_code
_entity_poly.pdbx_strand_id
1 'polypeptide(L)'
;MERKEFNLNKIYLYYMLMGLLLLSYFESVFVGGNFAIIILTISSLIIGIIFTVFITRNYMTPHGVYLFILFFFSYFLYSSLIHFSLIEVYGVEHIKPDETTFYQVSKDAMQKLNDNFTYLDITRIQEYVDTPGAVYFLGRIAQYSTMVGENTVLSQKVVISAISALIPMILYAISRLYLSERISVYMALIYGFFSFVPYLSSMILRDIHVALMFIITIYILLQKFSFLNFLLLIIVSFFSYSLREQTGIFMMGFISVYLFVFIENLVQSKIRRFLVYMTIAASLLFIVLSSTFLMDMFNLISNSSAERSEASSSSGSLGAKISKLPFGLNVLALFGFSQIQPFPPLWIFSGANKGFFELTYLIAAVSWFFGWGFLVYAFVRKNIFDKVDLKLKLIFLFSIAYLILIAVVDFSQRRQMPVYPIIYLFMVFSYLKMDKSERIKVWITMLMCYMTLVFTINYLKL
;
A
#
# COMPACT_ATOMS: atom_id res chain seq x y z
N MET A 1 -10.92 -25.66 25.67
CA MET A 1 -9.85 -25.50 24.65
C MET A 1 -8.69 -24.79 25.33
N GLU A 2 -7.70 -25.54 25.82
CA GLU A 2 -6.56 -24.98 26.57
C GLU A 2 -5.78 -24.00 25.70
N ARG A 3 -5.61 -22.77 26.20
CA ARG A 3 -4.79 -21.73 25.59
C ARG A 3 -3.32 -22.08 25.79
N LYS A 4 -2.70 -22.77 24.83
CA LYS A 4 -1.23 -22.69 24.70
C LYS A 4 -0.90 -21.27 24.29
N GLU A 5 -0.32 -20.50 25.21
CA GLU A 5 0.28 -19.21 24.88
C GLU A 5 1.31 -19.42 23.77
N PHE A 6 1.21 -18.61 22.72
CA PHE A 6 2.16 -18.63 21.62
C PHE A 6 3.46 -18.01 22.11
N ASN A 7 4.30 -18.83 22.74
CA ASN A 7 5.56 -18.39 23.32
C ASN A 7 6.62 -18.33 22.22
N LEU A 8 6.63 -17.20 21.50
CA LEU A 8 7.64 -16.92 20.48
C LEU A 8 9.00 -16.77 21.17
N ASN A 9 9.86 -17.77 20.96
CA ASN A 9 11.13 -17.89 21.66
C ASN A 9 12.05 -16.71 21.29
N LYS A 10 12.63 -16.02 22.29
CA LYS A 10 13.61 -14.92 22.10
C LYS A 10 14.76 -15.32 21.15
N ILE A 11 15.06 -16.61 21.13
CA ILE A 11 16.03 -17.25 20.23
C ILE A 11 15.71 -16.99 18.75
N TYR A 12 14.44 -17.04 18.32
CA TYR A 12 14.07 -16.78 16.92
C TYR A 12 14.31 -15.33 16.53
N LEU A 13 14.04 -14.39 17.43
CA LEU A 13 14.30 -12.97 17.18
C LEU A 13 15.80 -12.73 16.95
N TYR A 14 16.65 -13.35 17.78
CA TYR A 14 18.09 -13.30 17.64
C TYR A 14 18.55 -13.85 16.28
N TYR A 15 18.04 -15.01 15.86
CA TYR A 15 18.40 -15.59 14.57
C TYR A 15 17.95 -14.74 13.37
N MET A 16 16.78 -14.11 13.43
CA MET A 16 16.33 -13.21 12.34
C MET A 16 17.17 -11.94 12.27
N LEU A 17 17.53 -11.36 13.43
CA LEU A 17 18.43 -10.21 13.48
C LEU A 17 19.81 -10.56 12.92
N MET A 18 20.37 -11.69 13.34
CA MET A 18 21.64 -12.19 12.83
C MET A 18 21.55 -12.46 11.31
N GLY A 19 20.47 -13.08 10.84
CA GLY A 19 20.23 -13.32 9.43
C GLY A 19 20.14 -12.04 8.60
N LEU A 20 19.45 -11.01 9.11
CA LEU A 20 19.36 -9.70 8.47
C LEU A 20 20.73 -9.00 8.37
N LEU A 21 21.53 -9.06 9.44
CA LEU A 21 22.87 -8.48 9.45
C LEU A 21 23.83 -9.24 8.52
N LEU A 22 23.80 -10.57 8.55
CA LEU A 22 24.57 -11.42 7.63
C LEU A 22 24.19 -11.17 6.17
N LEU A 23 22.90 -11.04 5.88
CA LEU A 23 22.42 -10.65 4.56
C LEU A 23 23.02 -9.30 4.16
N SER A 24 22.88 -8.26 4.99
CA SER A 24 23.44 -6.93 4.68
C SER A 24 24.95 -6.93 4.47
N TYR A 25 25.68 -7.78 5.20
CA TYR A 25 27.13 -7.95 5.04
C TYR A 25 27.45 -8.64 3.71
N PHE A 26 26.76 -9.72 3.38
CA PHE A 26 26.92 -10.42 2.11
C PHE A 26 26.66 -9.48 0.93
N GLU A 27 25.55 -8.74 0.97
CA GLU A 27 25.21 -7.73 -0.02
C GLU A 27 26.30 -6.66 -0.17
N SER A 28 26.82 -6.16 0.95
CA SER A 28 27.92 -5.20 0.95
C SER A 28 29.16 -5.75 0.22
N VAL A 29 29.55 -7.00 0.48
CA VAL A 29 30.69 -7.66 -0.18
C VAL A 29 30.45 -7.82 -1.68
N PHE A 30 29.25 -8.26 -2.09
CA PHE A 30 28.90 -8.45 -3.51
C PHE A 30 28.91 -7.15 -4.31
N VAL A 31 28.51 -6.03 -3.68
CA VAL A 31 28.54 -4.70 -4.29
C VAL A 31 29.85 -3.99 -3.96
N GLY A 32 30.98 -4.69 -4.12
CA GLY A 32 32.32 -4.11 -4.04
C GLY A 32 32.75 -3.62 -2.64
N GLY A 33 32.18 -4.15 -1.57
CA GLY A 33 32.46 -3.72 -0.20
C GLY A 33 31.72 -2.44 0.21
N ASN A 34 30.59 -2.12 -0.40
CA ASN A 34 29.84 -0.89 -0.10
C ASN A 34 29.23 -0.92 1.32
N PHE A 35 29.90 -0.26 2.26
CA PHE A 35 29.53 -0.23 3.68
C PHE A 35 28.20 0.49 3.96
N ALA A 36 27.71 1.30 3.02
CA ALA A 36 26.44 2.00 3.15
C ALA A 36 25.25 1.06 3.36
N ILE A 37 25.27 -0.12 2.74
CA ILE A 37 24.20 -1.12 2.87
C ILE A 37 24.05 -1.57 4.34
N ILE A 38 25.17 -1.82 5.04
CA ILE A 38 25.17 -2.25 6.44
C ILE A 38 24.65 -1.12 7.33
N ILE A 39 25.16 0.10 7.15
CA ILE A 39 24.76 1.26 7.95
C ILE A 39 23.28 1.62 7.74
N LEU A 40 22.80 1.59 6.50
CA LEU A 40 21.38 1.79 6.18
C LEU A 40 20.51 0.68 6.79
N THR A 41 20.98 -0.56 6.81
CA THR A 41 20.26 -1.67 7.44
C THR A 41 20.13 -1.46 8.95
N ILE A 42 21.23 -1.14 9.63
CA ILE A 42 21.25 -0.91 11.09
C ILE A 42 20.39 0.29 11.46
N SER A 43 20.55 1.43 10.76
CA SER A 43 19.77 2.63 11.03
C SER A 43 18.27 2.40 10.80
N SER A 44 17.89 1.76 9.69
CA SER A 44 16.50 1.41 9.39
C SER A 44 15.91 0.44 10.42
N LEU A 45 16.71 -0.53 10.88
CA LEU A 45 16.32 -1.46 11.94
C LEU A 45 16.04 -0.72 13.26
N ILE A 46 16.94 0.17 13.69
CA ILE A 46 16.77 0.95 14.92
C ILE A 46 15.52 1.83 14.85
N ILE A 47 15.38 2.60 13.76
CA ILE A 47 14.23 3.49 13.54
C ILE A 47 12.93 2.67 13.53
N GLY A 48 12.91 1.55 12.82
CA GLY A 48 11.73 0.70 12.73
C GLY A 48 11.35 0.03 14.05
N ILE A 49 12.32 -0.39 14.87
CA ILE A 49 12.06 -0.91 16.22
C ILE A 49 11.49 0.20 17.12
N ILE A 50 12.09 1.39 17.14
CA ILE A 50 11.59 2.54 17.93
C ILE A 50 10.15 2.86 17.53
N PHE A 51 9.89 2.95 16.22
CA PHE A 51 8.56 3.23 15.69
C PHE A 51 7.55 2.13 16.09
N THR A 52 7.95 0.86 15.97
CA THR A 52 7.12 -0.28 16.35
C THR A 52 6.75 -0.23 17.83
N VAL A 53 7.73 -0.03 18.70
CA VAL A 53 7.53 0.08 20.16
C VAL A 53 6.58 1.23 20.48
N PHE A 54 6.72 2.37 19.81
CA PHE A 54 5.82 3.51 19.98
C PHE A 54 4.37 3.18 19.61
N ILE A 55 4.14 2.55 18.45
CA ILE A 55 2.80 2.17 17.96
C ILE A 55 2.17 1.07 18.81
N THR A 56 2.95 0.09 19.27
CA THR A 56 2.43 -1.07 20.01
C THR A 56 2.46 -0.91 21.54
N ARG A 57 2.85 0.26 22.06
CA ARG A 57 3.05 0.52 23.50
C ARG A 57 1.85 0.11 24.37
N ASN A 58 0.63 0.28 23.85
CA ASN A 58 -0.61 0.00 24.60
C ASN A 58 -0.90 -1.50 24.76
N TYR A 59 -0.26 -2.37 23.96
CA TYR A 59 -0.51 -3.81 23.98
C TYR A 59 0.57 -4.58 24.74
N MET A 60 1.73 -3.98 24.98
CA MET A 60 2.87 -4.56 25.72
C MET A 60 3.32 -5.96 25.22
N THR A 61 3.12 -6.27 23.93
CA THR A 61 3.51 -7.58 23.36
C THR A 61 4.72 -7.44 22.42
N PRO A 62 5.70 -8.38 22.48
CA PRO A 62 6.90 -8.34 21.63
C PRO A 62 6.61 -8.68 20.16
N HIS A 63 5.39 -9.15 19.86
CA HIS A 63 5.00 -9.60 18.53
C HIS A 63 5.09 -8.53 17.45
N GLY A 64 4.87 -7.25 17.79
CA GLY A 64 5.03 -6.15 16.83
C GLY A 64 6.46 -6.07 16.29
N VAL A 65 7.46 -6.13 17.18
CA VAL A 65 8.88 -6.09 16.84
C VAL A 65 9.29 -7.34 16.05
N TYR A 66 8.78 -8.50 16.44
CA TYR A 66 8.99 -9.74 15.72
C TYR A 66 8.49 -9.65 14.27
N LEU A 67 7.26 -9.16 14.07
CA LEU A 67 6.67 -9.00 12.74
C LEU A 67 7.48 -8.01 11.89
N PHE A 68 7.88 -6.86 12.46
CA PHE A 68 8.71 -5.90 11.75
C PHE A 68 10.03 -6.53 11.26
N ILE A 69 10.77 -7.21 12.15
CA ILE A 69 12.06 -7.84 11.78
C ILE A 69 11.86 -8.98 10.78
N LEU A 70 10.83 -9.81 10.96
CA LEU A 70 10.50 -10.89 10.03
C LEU A 70 10.24 -10.36 8.62
N PHE A 71 9.40 -9.32 8.50
CA PHE A 71 9.08 -8.74 7.20
C PHE A 71 10.24 -7.93 6.63
N PHE A 72 11.01 -7.23 7.45
CA PHE A 72 12.19 -6.51 6.96
C PHE A 72 13.21 -7.50 6.38
N PHE A 73 13.52 -8.59 7.11
CA PHE A 73 14.36 -9.67 6.60
C PHE A 73 13.81 -10.27 5.32
N SER A 74 12.52 -10.65 5.31
CA SER A 74 11.91 -11.33 4.16
C SER A 74 11.84 -10.43 2.91
N TYR A 75 11.50 -9.15 3.10
CA TYR A 75 11.41 -8.18 2.00
C TYR A 75 12.77 -7.77 1.49
N PHE A 76 13.76 -7.62 2.37
CA PHE A 76 15.12 -7.31 1.94
C PHE A 76 15.73 -8.50 1.19
N LEU A 77 15.59 -9.72 1.70
CA LEU A 77 16.01 -10.94 1.01
C LEU A 77 15.35 -11.07 -0.35
N TYR A 78 14.02 -10.87 -0.41
CA TYR A 78 13.31 -10.87 -1.69
C TYR A 78 13.87 -9.80 -2.63
N SER A 79 13.99 -8.56 -2.17
CA SER A 79 14.54 -7.45 -2.97
C SER A 79 15.94 -7.74 -3.51
N SER A 80 16.82 -8.34 -2.70
CA SER A 80 18.15 -8.78 -3.09
C SER A 80 18.13 -9.84 -4.17
N LEU A 81 17.34 -10.91 -3.97
CA LEU A 81 17.21 -12.00 -4.95
C LEU A 81 16.73 -11.44 -6.30
N ILE A 82 15.75 -10.54 -6.26
CA ILE A 82 15.25 -9.87 -7.45
C ILE A 82 16.35 -9.02 -8.11
N HIS A 83 17.08 -8.21 -7.35
CA HIS A 83 18.14 -7.36 -7.89
C HIS A 83 19.23 -8.15 -8.62
N PHE A 84 19.79 -9.20 -8.00
CA PHE A 84 20.84 -10.00 -8.64
C PHE A 84 20.33 -10.80 -9.83
N SER A 85 19.14 -11.37 -9.72
CA SER A 85 18.54 -12.14 -10.82
C SER A 85 18.25 -11.23 -12.03
N LEU A 86 17.90 -9.96 -11.82
CA LEU A 86 17.71 -9.00 -12.92
C LEU A 86 19.02 -8.68 -13.64
N ILE A 87 20.10 -8.47 -12.88
CA ILE A 87 21.43 -8.22 -13.44
C ILE A 87 21.91 -9.45 -14.22
N GLU A 88 21.80 -10.65 -13.63
CA GLU A 88 22.27 -11.89 -14.24
C GLU A 88 21.50 -12.25 -15.51
N VAL A 89 20.16 -12.17 -15.48
CA VAL A 89 19.32 -12.65 -16.59
C VAL A 89 19.11 -11.57 -17.67
N TYR A 90 19.00 -10.30 -17.28
CA TYR A 90 18.60 -9.22 -18.18
C TYR A 90 19.64 -8.10 -18.33
N GLY A 91 20.73 -8.12 -17.56
CA GLY A 91 21.75 -7.06 -17.60
C GLY A 91 21.24 -5.69 -17.17
N VAL A 92 20.15 -5.63 -16.39
CA VAL A 92 19.53 -4.37 -15.94
C VAL A 92 19.25 -4.40 -14.44
N GLU A 93 19.36 -3.26 -13.78
CA GLU A 93 19.21 -3.16 -12.32
C GLU A 93 17.75 -2.93 -11.86
N HIS A 94 16.86 -2.60 -12.80
CA HIS A 94 15.51 -2.12 -12.53
C HIS A 94 14.43 -3.00 -13.15
N ILE A 95 13.30 -3.14 -12.44
CA ILE A 95 12.14 -3.90 -12.92
C ILE A 95 11.31 -3.05 -13.87
N LYS A 96 11.12 -1.76 -13.53
CA LYS A 96 10.23 -0.84 -14.26
C LYS A 96 10.92 0.47 -14.62
N PRO A 97 10.49 1.14 -15.70
CA PRO A 97 11.05 2.44 -16.10
C PRO A 97 11.02 3.50 -14.99
N ASP A 98 9.90 3.59 -14.26
CA ASP A 98 9.75 4.53 -13.14
C ASP A 98 10.85 4.38 -12.07
N GLU A 99 11.33 3.15 -11.85
CA GLU A 99 12.38 2.86 -10.87
C GLU A 99 13.71 3.51 -11.27
N THR A 100 14.02 3.48 -12.57
CA THR A 100 15.17 4.15 -13.14
C THR A 100 15.05 5.66 -12.96
N THR A 101 13.87 6.23 -13.24
CA THR A 101 13.62 7.66 -13.04
C THR A 101 13.79 8.07 -11.59
N PHE A 102 13.19 7.36 -10.64
CA PHE A 102 13.34 7.69 -9.21
C PHE A 102 14.78 7.55 -8.72
N TYR A 103 15.53 6.57 -9.24
CA TYR A 103 16.93 6.40 -8.88
C TYR A 103 17.83 7.47 -9.49
N GLN A 104 17.59 7.91 -10.73
CA GLN A 104 18.32 9.03 -11.34
C GLN A 104 18.03 10.33 -10.60
N VAL A 105 16.75 10.62 -10.35
CA VAL A 105 16.33 11.82 -9.62
C VAL A 105 16.87 11.83 -8.19
N SER A 106 17.07 10.67 -7.55
CA SER A 106 17.71 10.63 -6.23
C SER A 106 19.17 11.07 -6.26
N LYS A 107 19.91 10.75 -7.35
CA LYS A 107 21.29 11.22 -7.54
C LYS A 107 21.34 12.73 -7.78
N ASP A 108 20.44 13.26 -8.60
CA ASP A 108 20.37 14.70 -8.88
C ASP A 108 19.96 15.47 -7.63
N ALA A 109 18.96 14.97 -6.89
CA ALA A 109 18.54 15.56 -5.63
C ALA A 109 19.65 15.52 -4.59
N MET A 110 20.43 14.44 -4.50
CA MET A 110 21.59 14.35 -3.63
C MET A 110 22.62 15.45 -3.91
N GLN A 111 22.94 15.71 -5.18
CA GLN A 111 23.87 16.79 -5.55
C GLN A 111 23.34 18.14 -5.07
N LYS A 112 22.07 18.46 -5.37
CA LYS A 112 21.41 19.69 -4.91
C LYS A 112 21.39 19.81 -3.38
N LEU A 113 21.14 18.71 -2.66
CA LEU A 113 21.17 18.68 -1.19
C LEU A 113 22.58 18.89 -0.62
N ASN A 114 23.62 18.46 -1.31
CA ASN A 114 25.01 18.77 -0.96
C ASN A 114 25.34 20.26 -1.19
N ASP A 115 24.69 20.87 -2.18
CA ASP A 115 24.74 22.32 -2.44
C ASP A 115 23.80 23.14 -1.51
N ASN A 116 23.38 22.54 -0.38
CA ASN A 116 22.52 23.14 0.65
C ASN A 116 21.10 23.50 0.21
N PHE A 117 20.57 22.90 -0.86
CA PHE A 117 19.16 23.08 -1.22
C PHE A 117 18.26 22.56 -0.10
N THR A 118 17.22 23.32 0.22
CA THR A 118 16.18 22.91 1.18
C THR A 118 15.06 22.14 0.49
N TYR A 119 14.16 21.57 1.28
CA TYR A 119 12.93 20.97 0.74
C TYR A 119 12.12 21.96 -0.13
N LEU A 120 12.03 23.23 0.28
CA LEU A 120 11.31 24.27 -0.44
C LEU A 120 11.97 24.63 -1.78
N ASP A 121 13.29 24.46 -1.89
CA ASP A 121 13.99 24.68 -3.14
C ASP A 121 13.71 23.54 -4.11
N ILE A 122 13.67 22.28 -3.62
CA ILE A 122 13.29 21.11 -4.42
C ILE A 122 11.85 21.25 -4.95
N THR A 123 10.90 21.75 -4.15
CA THR A 123 9.50 21.90 -4.59
C THR A 123 9.31 22.91 -5.72
N ARG A 124 10.29 23.79 -5.97
CA ARG A 124 10.25 24.80 -7.03
C ARG A 124 10.82 24.29 -8.36
N ILE A 125 11.45 23.13 -8.37
CA ILE A 125 12.06 22.55 -9.57
C ILE A 125 10.97 21.89 -10.38
N GLN A 126 10.71 22.41 -11.59
CA GLN A 126 9.60 21.99 -12.45
C GLN A 126 9.53 20.47 -12.67
N GLU A 127 10.69 19.82 -12.83
CA GLU A 127 10.80 18.37 -13.03
C GLU A 127 10.31 17.55 -11.82
N TYR A 128 10.27 18.13 -10.62
CA TYR A 128 9.95 17.44 -9.38
C TYR A 128 8.61 17.86 -8.78
N VAL A 129 7.91 18.82 -9.39
CA VAL A 129 6.68 19.46 -8.85
C VAL A 129 5.63 18.43 -8.44
N ASP A 130 5.49 17.36 -9.21
CA ASP A 130 4.47 16.36 -8.94
C ASP A 130 4.76 15.52 -7.69
N THR A 131 6.03 15.36 -7.28
CA THR A 131 6.44 14.54 -6.13
C THR A 131 7.70 14.97 -5.38
N PRO A 132 7.74 16.22 -4.89
CA PRO A 132 8.91 16.76 -4.24
C PRO A 132 9.28 15.99 -2.96
N GLY A 133 8.29 15.46 -2.24
CA GLY A 133 8.51 14.66 -1.03
C GLY A 133 9.26 13.37 -1.30
N ALA A 134 8.92 12.67 -2.39
CA ALA A 134 9.57 11.41 -2.76
C ALA A 134 11.02 11.67 -3.21
N VAL A 135 11.22 12.71 -4.02
CA VAL A 135 12.54 13.14 -4.50
C VAL A 135 13.45 13.53 -3.35
N TYR A 136 12.96 14.39 -2.44
CA TYR A 136 13.72 14.81 -1.27
C TYR A 136 14.09 13.62 -0.37
N PHE A 137 13.14 12.70 -0.14
CA PHE A 137 13.38 11.52 0.68
C PHE A 137 14.45 10.60 0.09
N LEU A 138 14.33 10.22 -1.19
CA LEU A 138 15.30 9.37 -1.87
C LEU A 138 16.68 10.06 -1.99
N GLY A 139 16.69 11.38 -2.24
CA GLY A 139 17.91 12.19 -2.26
C GLY A 139 18.64 12.21 -0.91
N ARG A 140 17.90 12.25 0.20
CA ARG A 140 18.50 12.15 1.55
C ARG A 140 19.07 10.76 1.83
N ILE A 141 18.41 9.69 1.38
CA ILE A 141 18.99 8.33 1.46
C ILE A 141 20.28 8.28 0.64
N ALA A 142 20.27 8.81 -0.59
CA ALA A 142 21.44 8.83 -1.46
C ALA A 142 22.60 9.60 -0.82
N GLN A 143 22.33 10.79 -0.28
CA GLN A 143 23.30 11.60 0.45
C GLN A 143 23.90 10.84 1.64
N TYR A 144 23.06 10.23 2.47
CA TYR A 144 23.53 9.45 3.62
C TYR A 144 24.35 8.22 3.18
N SER A 145 23.96 7.56 2.09
CA SER A 145 24.71 6.44 1.51
C SER A 145 26.10 6.87 1.06
N THR A 146 26.22 8.03 0.39
CA THR A 146 27.52 8.55 -0.08
C THR A 146 28.46 9.01 1.03
N MET A 147 27.95 9.29 2.23
CA MET A 147 28.81 9.66 3.38
C MET A 147 29.61 8.47 3.91
N VAL A 148 29.12 7.24 3.72
CA VAL A 148 29.70 6.02 4.29
C VAL A 148 30.09 4.97 3.23
N GLY A 149 29.80 5.23 1.95
CA GLY A 149 30.01 4.31 0.84
C GLY A 149 29.50 4.92 -0.47
N GLU A 150 28.82 4.12 -1.28
CA GLU A 150 28.24 4.57 -2.55
C GLU A 150 26.72 4.51 -2.54
N ASN A 151 26.04 5.42 -3.26
CA ASN A 151 24.60 5.31 -3.50
C ASN A 151 24.34 4.30 -4.62
N THR A 152 23.97 3.08 -4.26
CA THR A 152 23.62 2.00 -5.19
C THR A 152 22.11 1.75 -5.19
N VAL A 153 21.59 1.07 -6.22
CA VAL A 153 20.17 0.68 -6.26
C VAL A 153 19.78 -0.12 -5.02
N LEU A 154 20.67 -1.01 -4.56
CA LEU A 154 20.43 -1.83 -3.38
C LEU A 154 20.39 -1.01 -2.08
N SER A 155 21.22 0.04 -1.97
CA SER A 155 21.20 0.95 -0.80
C SER A 155 19.82 1.58 -0.59
N GLN A 156 19.16 2.00 -1.68
CA GLN A 156 17.80 2.54 -1.65
C GLN A 156 16.77 1.45 -1.29
N LYS A 157 16.92 0.26 -1.88
CA LYS A 157 16.02 -0.87 -1.64
C LYS A 157 16.01 -1.38 -0.20
N VAL A 158 17.13 -1.24 0.54
CA VAL A 158 17.17 -1.54 1.98
C VAL A 158 16.15 -0.72 2.74
N VAL A 159 16.15 0.60 2.52
CA VAL A 159 15.25 1.52 3.23
C VAL A 159 13.79 1.27 2.82
N ILE A 160 13.54 1.02 1.54
CA ILE A 160 12.19 0.69 1.04
C ILE A 160 11.67 -0.62 1.65
N SER A 161 12.53 -1.62 1.80
CA SER A 161 12.19 -2.90 2.44
C SER A 161 11.82 -2.70 3.91
N ALA A 162 12.56 -1.86 4.63
CA ALA A 162 12.26 -1.51 6.02
C ALA A 162 10.92 -0.77 6.15
N ILE A 163 10.67 0.22 5.29
CA ILE A 163 9.41 0.97 5.26
C ILE A 163 8.23 0.05 4.91
N SER A 164 8.42 -0.85 3.95
CA SER A 164 7.42 -1.86 3.56
C SER A 164 7.05 -2.77 4.75
N ALA A 165 8.04 -3.18 5.55
CA ALA A 165 7.84 -4.05 6.71
C ALA A 165 7.00 -3.41 7.83
N LEU A 166 6.94 -2.08 7.90
CA LEU A 166 6.07 -1.38 8.85
C LEU A 166 4.59 -1.54 8.51
N ILE A 167 4.22 -1.75 7.24
CA ILE A 167 2.81 -1.87 6.82
C ILE A 167 2.11 -3.07 7.50
N PRO A 168 2.57 -4.33 7.34
CA PRO A 168 1.93 -5.45 8.03
C PRO A 168 2.07 -5.37 9.56
N MET A 169 3.12 -4.73 10.09
CA MET A 169 3.27 -4.48 11.53
C MET A 169 2.19 -3.51 12.06
N ILE A 170 1.91 -2.41 11.36
CA ILE A 170 0.84 -1.48 11.76
C ILE A 170 -0.52 -2.14 11.58
N LEU A 171 -0.69 -2.99 10.56
CA LEU A 171 -1.90 -3.79 10.42
C LEU A 171 -2.12 -4.73 11.62
N TYR A 172 -1.06 -5.33 12.15
CA TYR A 172 -1.13 -6.05 13.43
C TYR A 172 -1.65 -5.13 14.54
N ALA A 173 -1.08 -3.93 14.72
CA ALA A 173 -1.54 -2.99 15.75
C ALA A 173 -3.02 -2.58 15.57
N ILE A 174 -3.46 -2.31 14.34
CA ILE A 174 -4.86 -2.02 14.00
C ILE A 174 -5.76 -3.21 14.36
N SER A 175 -5.39 -4.42 13.94
CA SER A 175 -6.21 -5.61 14.19
C SER A 175 -6.32 -5.94 15.68
N ARG A 176 -5.31 -5.62 16.50
CA ARG A 176 -5.36 -5.76 17.97
C ARG A 176 -6.42 -4.90 18.65
N LEU A 177 -6.91 -3.84 18.00
CA LEU A 177 -8.04 -3.05 18.50
C LEU A 177 -9.35 -3.85 18.52
N TYR A 178 -9.46 -4.90 17.72
CA TYR A 178 -10.72 -5.61 17.48
C TYR A 178 -10.64 -7.14 17.65
N LEU A 179 -9.45 -7.71 17.45
CA LEU A 179 -9.24 -9.15 17.36
C LEU A 179 -8.28 -9.61 18.46
N SER A 180 -8.33 -10.90 18.79
CA SER A 180 -7.36 -11.50 19.71
C SER A 180 -5.96 -11.45 19.12
N GLU A 181 -4.95 -11.51 19.99
CA GLU A 181 -3.55 -11.42 19.58
C GLU A 181 -3.17 -12.44 18.53
N ARG A 182 -3.50 -13.71 18.76
CA ARG A 182 -3.20 -14.80 17.85
C ARG A 182 -3.78 -14.55 16.45
N ILE A 183 -5.04 -14.10 16.37
CA ILE A 183 -5.69 -13.78 15.09
C ILE A 183 -4.99 -12.59 14.43
N SER A 184 -4.63 -11.57 15.21
CA SER A 184 -3.94 -10.36 14.72
C SER A 184 -2.57 -10.70 14.12
N VAL A 185 -1.82 -11.61 14.75
CA VAL A 185 -0.53 -12.11 14.22
C VAL A 185 -0.75 -12.82 12.89
N TYR A 186 -1.67 -13.80 12.81
CA TYR A 186 -1.95 -14.49 11.55
C TYR A 186 -2.45 -13.55 10.46
N MET A 187 -3.28 -12.58 10.83
CA MET A 187 -3.77 -11.57 9.90
C MET A 187 -2.61 -10.79 9.27
N ALA A 188 -1.67 -10.29 10.08
CA ALA A 188 -0.49 -9.59 9.61
C ALA A 188 0.45 -10.49 8.79
N LEU A 189 0.65 -11.75 9.21
CA LEU A 189 1.43 -12.75 8.45
C LEU A 189 0.85 -12.98 7.06
N ILE A 190 -0.45 -13.29 6.97
CA ILE A 190 -1.11 -13.53 5.69
C ILE A 190 -1.07 -12.27 4.82
N TYR A 191 -1.38 -11.09 5.38
CA TYR A 191 -1.29 -9.85 4.59
C TYR A 191 0.13 -9.59 4.10
N GLY A 192 1.13 -9.72 4.97
CA GLY A 192 2.50 -9.37 4.63
C GLY A 192 3.14 -10.32 3.61
N PHE A 193 2.66 -11.56 3.44
CA PHE A 193 3.15 -12.47 2.40
C PHE A 193 2.26 -12.57 1.15
N PHE A 194 0.95 -12.33 1.29
CA PHE A 194 -0.04 -12.54 0.22
C PHE A 194 -0.72 -11.24 -0.25
N SER A 195 -0.21 -10.07 0.12
CA SER A 195 -0.63 -8.78 -0.44
C SER A 195 0.33 -8.28 -1.52
N PHE A 196 0.10 -7.07 -2.03
CA PHE A 196 0.99 -6.42 -2.98
C PHE A 196 2.24 -5.77 -2.34
N VAL A 197 2.36 -5.78 -1.00
CA VAL A 197 3.53 -5.23 -0.29
C VAL A 197 4.84 -5.91 -0.71
N PRO A 198 4.96 -7.26 -0.74
CA PRO A 198 6.20 -7.93 -1.14
C PRO A 198 6.62 -7.59 -2.57
N TYR A 199 5.65 -7.47 -3.48
CA TYR A 199 5.95 -7.11 -4.87
C TYR A 199 6.55 -5.71 -4.98
N LEU A 200 6.01 -4.74 -4.24
CA LEU A 200 6.49 -3.36 -4.28
C LEU A 200 7.73 -3.11 -3.41
N SER A 201 8.02 -3.97 -2.43
CA SER A 201 9.17 -3.80 -1.54
C SER A 201 10.52 -3.94 -2.26
N SER A 202 10.54 -4.57 -3.44
CA SER A 202 11.74 -4.72 -4.29
C SER A 202 11.95 -3.57 -5.29
N MET A 203 11.06 -2.56 -5.30
CA MET A 203 11.06 -1.47 -6.29
C MET A 203 11.30 -0.11 -5.63
N ILE A 204 12.14 0.73 -6.25
CA ILE A 204 12.33 2.14 -5.89
C ILE A 204 11.14 2.98 -6.37
N LEU A 205 10.05 2.91 -5.62
CA LEU A 205 8.80 3.62 -5.88
C LEU A 205 8.30 4.33 -4.63
N ARG A 206 7.62 5.45 -4.85
CA ARG A 206 6.95 6.23 -3.80
C ARG A 206 5.71 5.54 -3.21
N ASP A 207 5.09 4.60 -3.94
CA ASP A 207 3.79 4.01 -3.59
C ASP A 207 3.79 3.29 -2.23
N ILE A 208 4.90 2.65 -1.84
CA ILE A 208 5.05 2.04 -0.50
C ILE A 208 4.99 3.10 0.61
N HIS A 209 5.60 4.26 0.41
CA HIS A 209 5.60 5.36 1.37
C HIS A 209 4.19 5.90 1.54
N VAL A 210 3.46 6.05 0.44
CA VAL A 210 2.04 6.46 0.44
C VAL A 210 1.18 5.42 1.17
N ALA A 211 1.39 4.12 0.92
CA ALA A 211 0.69 3.06 1.63
C ALA A 211 0.98 3.07 3.14
N LEU A 212 2.22 3.37 3.54
CA LEU A 212 2.59 3.56 4.94
C LEU A 212 1.86 4.77 5.56
N MET A 213 1.81 5.91 4.88
CA MET A 213 1.07 7.09 5.37
C MET A 213 -0.42 6.79 5.55
N PHE A 214 -1.03 6.05 4.63
CA PHE A 214 -2.42 5.62 4.72
C PHE A 214 -2.68 4.75 5.94
N ILE A 215 -1.86 3.71 6.15
CA ILE A 215 -2.11 2.80 7.26
C ILE A 215 -1.84 3.46 8.61
N ILE A 216 -0.89 4.40 8.70
CA ILE A 216 -0.70 5.26 9.88
C ILE A 216 -1.96 6.11 10.12
N THR A 217 -2.51 6.73 9.08
CA THR A 217 -3.74 7.52 9.18
C THR A 217 -4.90 6.68 9.68
N ILE A 218 -5.11 5.50 9.10
CA ILE A 218 -6.12 4.55 9.55
C ILE A 218 -5.92 4.20 11.04
N TYR A 219 -4.69 3.90 11.45
CA TYR A 219 -4.40 3.61 12.85
C TYR A 219 -4.80 4.78 13.77
N ILE A 220 -4.46 6.02 13.40
CA ILE A 220 -4.80 7.23 14.17
C ILE A 220 -6.33 7.45 14.23
N LEU A 221 -7.05 7.26 13.12
CA LEU A 221 -8.52 7.42 13.05
C LEU A 221 -9.25 6.47 14.01
N LEU A 222 -8.72 5.25 14.16
CA LEU A 222 -9.31 4.23 15.02
C LEU A 222 -9.03 4.47 16.51
N GLN A 223 -8.05 5.30 16.85
CA GLN A 223 -7.80 5.69 18.24
C GLN A 223 -8.94 6.56 18.81
N LYS A 224 -8.92 6.74 20.13
CA LYS A 224 -9.79 7.73 20.79
C LYS A 224 -9.47 9.13 20.26
N PHE A 225 -10.48 10.00 20.28
CA PHE A 225 -10.27 11.38 19.87
C PHE A 225 -9.23 12.06 20.76
N SER A 226 -8.24 12.71 20.15
CA SER A 226 -7.34 13.62 20.85
C SER A 226 -6.85 14.71 19.89
N PHE A 227 -6.56 15.89 20.42
CA PHE A 227 -6.03 16.99 19.61
C PHE A 227 -4.66 16.63 18.99
N LEU A 228 -3.83 15.87 19.72
CA LEU A 228 -2.58 15.35 19.20
C LEU A 228 -2.80 14.45 17.96
N ASN A 229 -3.77 13.54 18.02
CA ASN A 229 -4.11 12.69 16.89
C ASN A 229 -4.62 13.51 15.69
N PHE A 230 -5.41 14.56 15.94
CA PHE A 230 -5.83 15.48 14.88
C PHE A 230 -4.63 16.19 14.21
N LEU A 231 -3.69 16.70 15.02
CA LEU A 231 -2.47 17.33 14.50
C LEU A 231 -1.61 16.33 13.69
N LEU A 232 -1.47 15.10 14.20
CA LEU A 232 -0.77 14.03 13.49
C LEU A 232 -1.44 13.69 12.15
N LEU A 233 -2.77 13.68 12.07
CA LEU A 233 -3.49 13.47 10.81
C LEU A 233 -3.20 14.56 9.78
N ILE A 234 -3.11 15.83 10.20
CA ILE A 234 -2.74 16.94 9.31
C ILE A 234 -1.32 16.73 8.78
N ILE A 235 -0.37 16.43 9.67
CA ILE A 235 1.04 16.20 9.32
C ILE A 235 1.17 15.04 8.34
N VAL A 236 0.55 13.90 8.63
CA VAL A 236 0.62 12.70 7.77
C VAL A 236 -0.06 12.95 6.41
N SER A 237 -1.17 13.70 6.38
CA SER A 237 -1.84 14.08 5.13
C SER A 237 -0.97 15.00 4.28
N PHE A 238 -0.27 15.96 4.90
CA PHE A 238 0.68 16.85 4.22
C PHE A 238 1.86 16.08 3.62
N PHE A 239 2.45 15.14 4.37
CA PHE A 239 3.50 14.27 3.82
C PHE A 239 3.00 13.41 2.68
N SER A 240 1.80 12.85 2.79
CA SER A 240 1.19 12.07 1.70
C SER A 240 0.94 12.92 0.46
N TYR A 241 0.48 14.16 0.62
CA TYR A 241 0.33 15.12 -0.48
C TYR A 241 1.66 15.41 -1.17
N SER A 242 2.73 15.61 -0.38
CA SER A 242 4.08 15.84 -0.89
C SER A 242 4.68 14.63 -1.61
N LEU A 243 4.30 13.41 -1.19
CA LEU A 243 4.67 12.17 -1.86
C LEU A 243 3.83 11.94 -3.12
N ARG A 244 2.55 12.33 -3.09
CA ARG A 244 1.59 12.15 -4.17
C ARG A 244 0.34 12.98 -3.91
N GLU A 245 0.19 14.06 -4.67
CA GLU A 245 -0.90 15.02 -4.51
C GLU A 245 -2.29 14.38 -4.45
N GLN A 246 -2.64 13.56 -5.46
CA GLN A 246 -3.99 12.99 -5.58
C GLN A 246 -4.38 12.18 -4.35
N THR A 247 -3.42 11.42 -3.82
CA THR A 247 -3.62 10.52 -2.70
C THR A 247 -3.58 11.27 -1.36
N GLY A 248 -2.80 12.35 -1.26
CA GLY A 248 -2.81 13.26 -0.11
C GLY A 248 -4.10 14.07 0.04
N ILE A 249 -4.65 14.60 -1.06
CA ILE A 249 -5.97 15.27 -1.06
C ILE A 249 -7.04 14.31 -0.53
N PHE A 250 -7.02 13.06 -1.02
CA PHE A 250 -7.95 12.06 -0.53
C PHE A 250 -7.80 11.78 0.98
N MET A 251 -6.57 11.76 1.50
CA MET A 251 -6.32 11.59 2.93
C MET A 251 -6.87 12.73 3.79
N MET A 252 -6.92 13.96 3.28
CA MET A 252 -7.59 15.06 4.00
C MET A 252 -9.08 14.76 4.22
N GLY A 253 -9.71 13.96 3.35
CA GLY A 253 -11.06 13.45 3.57
C GLY A 253 -11.21 12.60 4.84
N PHE A 254 -10.18 11.86 5.24
CA PHE A 254 -10.20 11.12 6.51
C PHE A 254 -10.20 12.05 7.74
N ILE A 255 -9.61 13.25 7.65
CA ILE A 255 -9.68 14.25 8.71
C ILE A 255 -11.14 14.64 8.96
N SER A 256 -11.93 14.75 7.89
CA SER A 256 -13.36 15.03 7.98
C SER A 256 -14.12 13.89 8.66
N VAL A 257 -13.79 12.63 8.38
CA VAL A 257 -14.34 11.46 9.10
C VAL A 257 -13.99 11.51 10.59
N TYR A 258 -12.75 11.89 10.92
CA TYR A 258 -12.30 12.00 12.31
C TYR A 258 -13.11 13.03 13.10
N LEU A 259 -13.30 14.23 12.52
CA LEU A 259 -14.10 15.30 13.12
C LEU A 259 -15.59 14.92 13.18
N PHE A 260 -16.12 14.28 12.15
CA PHE A 260 -17.51 13.80 12.12
C PHE A 260 -17.82 12.92 13.33
N VAL A 261 -16.99 11.89 13.56
CA VAL A 261 -17.17 10.95 14.67
C VAL A 261 -17.04 11.64 16.03
N PHE A 262 -16.12 12.60 16.15
CA PHE A 262 -15.98 13.38 17.38
C PHE A 262 -17.23 14.20 17.68
N ILE A 263 -17.76 14.91 16.68
CA ILE A 263 -18.90 15.79 16.84
C ILE A 263 -20.19 14.99 17.08
N GLU A 264 -20.35 13.84 16.43
CA GLU A 264 -21.47 12.93 16.69
C GLU A 264 -21.55 12.52 18.16
N ASN A 265 -20.41 12.28 18.80
CA ASN A 265 -20.35 11.92 20.22
C ASN A 265 -20.64 13.11 21.16
N LEU A 266 -20.40 14.35 20.72
CA LEU A 266 -20.64 15.56 21.53
C LEU A 266 -22.05 16.12 21.39
N VAL A 267 -22.66 16.00 20.21
CA VAL A 267 -23.87 16.74 19.86
C VAL A 267 -25.09 15.82 19.87
N GLN A 268 -25.88 15.90 20.94
CA GLN A 268 -27.11 15.11 21.08
C GLN A 268 -28.22 15.56 20.09
N SER A 269 -28.25 16.84 19.68
CA SER A 269 -29.29 17.37 18.79
C SER A 269 -29.12 16.92 17.34
N LYS A 270 -30.21 16.44 16.72
CA LYS A 270 -30.24 16.05 15.30
C LYS A 270 -29.95 17.22 14.34
N ILE A 271 -30.38 18.44 14.69
CA ILE A 271 -30.24 19.63 13.84
C ILE A 271 -28.79 20.13 13.82
N ARG A 272 -28.14 20.21 14.98
CA ARG A 272 -26.73 20.60 15.07
C ARG A 272 -25.81 19.58 14.38
N ARG A 273 -26.17 18.28 14.45
CA ARG A 273 -25.52 17.22 13.65
C ARG A 273 -25.63 17.49 12.16
N PHE A 274 -26.84 17.72 11.65
CA PHE A 274 -27.07 18.04 10.23
C PHE A 274 -26.27 19.26 9.75
N LEU A 275 -26.23 20.35 10.54
CA LEU A 275 -25.49 21.56 10.18
C LEU A 275 -23.98 21.31 10.09
N VAL A 276 -23.41 20.57 11.04
CA VAL A 276 -22.00 20.15 10.99
C VAL A 276 -21.74 19.28 9.77
N TYR A 277 -22.66 18.37 9.43
CA TYR A 277 -22.54 17.51 8.25
C TYR A 277 -22.54 18.33 6.96
N MET A 278 -23.42 19.34 6.87
CA MET A 278 -23.43 20.28 5.75
C MET A 278 -22.13 21.07 5.66
N THR A 279 -21.56 21.50 6.78
CA THR A 279 -20.29 22.26 6.77
C THR A 279 -19.10 21.39 6.37
N ILE A 280 -19.02 20.15 6.85
CA ILE A 280 -17.98 19.19 6.47
C ILE A 280 -18.14 18.79 5.00
N ALA A 281 -19.37 18.51 4.55
CA ALA A 281 -19.65 18.18 3.16
C ALA A 281 -19.32 19.37 2.24
N ALA A 282 -19.69 20.59 2.63
CA ALA A 282 -19.38 21.80 1.88
C ALA A 282 -17.88 22.09 1.85
N SER A 283 -17.13 21.87 2.94
CA SER A 283 -15.67 22.06 2.94
C SER A 283 -14.94 21.02 2.10
N LEU A 284 -15.38 19.76 2.16
CA LEU A 284 -14.87 18.70 1.29
C LEU A 284 -15.19 18.99 -0.18
N LEU A 285 -16.44 19.38 -0.48
CA LEU A 285 -16.87 19.74 -1.81
C LEU A 285 -16.12 20.98 -2.31
N PHE A 286 -15.85 21.96 -1.44
CA PHE A 286 -15.03 23.11 -1.77
C PHE A 286 -13.57 22.74 -2.07
N ILE A 287 -12.94 21.87 -1.27
CA ILE A 287 -11.58 21.35 -1.54
C ILE A 287 -11.54 20.60 -2.88
N VAL A 288 -12.54 19.76 -3.12
CA VAL A 288 -12.67 18.96 -4.34
C VAL A 288 -12.91 19.84 -5.57
N LEU A 289 -13.76 20.87 -5.48
CA LEU A 289 -14.05 21.81 -6.58
C LEU A 289 -12.94 22.84 -6.81
N SER A 290 -12.20 23.23 -5.76
CA SER A 290 -11.07 24.17 -5.87
C SER A 290 -9.79 23.50 -6.33
N SER A 291 -9.69 22.17 -6.23
CA SER A 291 -8.59 21.43 -6.81
C SER A 291 -8.75 21.38 -8.34
N THR A 292 -7.75 21.89 -9.05
CA THR A 292 -7.55 21.66 -10.50
C THR A 292 -7.68 20.18 -10.86
N PHE A 293 -7.42 19.29 -9.91
CA PHE A 293 -7.62 17.84 -9.98
C PHE A 293 -8.98 17.38 -10.49
N LEU A 294 -10.13 17.99 -10.12
CA LEU A 294 -11.41 17.55 -10.69
C LEU A 294 -11.56 17.95 -12.15
N MET A 295 -11.05 19.13 -12.51
CA MET A 295 -11.08 19.62 -13.88
C MET A 295 -10.11 18.82 -14.75
N ASP A 296 -8.92 18.52 -14.24
CA ASP A 296 -7.94 17.63 -14.88
C ASP A 296 -8.44 16.20 -14.92
N MET A 297 -9.16 15.71 -13.92
CA MET A 297 -9.80 14.39 -13.95
C MET A 297 -10.92 14.34 -14.97
N PHE A 298 -11.74 15.39 -15.05
CA PHE A 298 -12.82 15.48 -16.02
C PHE A 298 -12.24 15.60 -17.44
N ASN A 299 -11.21 16.42 -17.62
CA ASN A 299 -10.47 16.56 -18.86
C ASN A 299 -9.72 15.28 -19.21
N LEU A 300 -9.15 14.55 -18.25
CA LEU A 300 -8.44 13.29 -18.47
C LEU A 300 -9.44 12.15 -18.68
N ILE A 301 -10.63 12.14 -18.10
CA ILE A 301 -11.69 11.18 -18.44
C ILE A 301 -12.26 11.47 -19.83
N SER A 302 -12.51 12.75 -20.14
CA SER A 302 -12.96 13.24 -21.45
C SER A 302 -11.93 12.94 -22.54
N ASN A 303 -10.67 13.27 -22.30
CA ASN A 303 -9.59 13.16 -23.28
C ASN A 303 -8.96 11.76 -23.28
N SER A 304 -8.82 11.04 -22.16
CA SER A 304 -8.31 9.66 -22.17
C SER A 304 -9.27 8.65 -22.79
N SER A 305 -10.58 8.91 -22.77
CA SER A 305 -11.53 8.11 -23.55
C SER A 305 -11.26 8.23 -25.05
N ALA A 306 -10.80 9.40 -25.51
CA ALA A 306 -10.42 9.65 -26.91
C ALA A 306 -8.96 9.24 -27.22
N GLU A 307 -7.98 9.66 -26.42
CA GLU A 307 -6.54 9.50 -26.67
C GLU A 307 -5.95 8.17 -26.20
N ARG A 308 -6.40 7.55 -25.08
CA ARG A 308 -5.91 6.18 -24.73
C ARG A 308 -6.48 5.12 -25.66
N SER A 309 -7.62 5.40 -26.30
CA SER A 309 -8.14 4.59 -27.40
C SER A 309 -7.25 4.62 -28.64
N GLU A 310 -6.44 5.67 -28.82
CA GLU A 310 -5.55 5.87 -29.97
C GLU A 310 -4.07 5.61 -29.68
N ALA A 311 -3.55 5.93 -28.48
CA ALA A 311 -2.13 5.79 -28.13
C ALA A 311 -1.76 4.42 -27.52
N SER A 312 -2.74 3.65 -27.02
CA SER A 312 -2.54 2.26 -26.56
C SER A 312 -2.81 1.26 -27.70
N SER A 313 -2.51 1.66 -28.93
CA SER A 313 -2.77 0.97 -30.19
C SER A 313 -1.89 -0.27 -30.42
N SER A 314 -1.69 -1.08 -29.38
CA SER A 314 -1.67 -2.54 -29.53
C SER A 314 -3.10 -3.04 -29.34
N SER A 315 -3.83 -2.99 -30.44
CA SER A 315 -5.24 -3.31 -30.70
C SER A 315 -5.79 -4.62 -30.07
N GLY A 316 -6.00 -4.70 -28.76
CA GLY A 316 -6.66 -5.89 -28.18
C GLY A 316 -6.95 -5.95 -26.68
N SER A 317 -6.27 -5.20 -25.83
CA SER A 317 -6.31 -5.46 -24.37
C SER A 317 -7.69 -5.27 -23.74
N LEU A 318 -8.05 -6.16 -22.80
CA LEU A 318 -9.34 -6.14 -22.09
C LEU A 318 -9.60 -4.79 -21.40
N GLY A 319 -8.57 -4.18 -20.80
CA GLY A 319 -8.70 -2.86 -20.16
C GLY A 319 -9.11 -1.75 -21.12
N ALA A 320 -8.57 -1.74 -22.34
CA ALA A 320 -8.94 -0.77 -23.38
C ALA A 320 -10.36 -0.99 -23.93
N LYS A 321 -10.86 -2.23 -23.90
CA LYS A 321 -12.27 -2.51 -24.24
C LYS A 321 -13.21 -2.04 -23.13
N ILE A 322 -12.82 -2.22 -21.87
CA ILE A 322 -13.61 -1.78 -20.71
C ILE A 322 -13.75 -0.25 -20.67
N SER A 323 -12.69 0.49 -21.02
CA SER A 323 -12.74 1.96 -21.00
C SER A 323 -13.71 2.56 -22.02
N LYS A 324 -14.09 1.80 -23.07
CA LYS A 324 -15.07 2.21 -24.09
C LYS A 324 -16.53 2.03 -23.68
N LEU A 325 -16.80 1.42 -22.52
CA LEU A 325 -18.17 1.26 -22.03
C LEU A 325 -18.79 2.63 -21.68
N PRO A 326 -20.13 2.76 -21.71
CA PRO A 326 -20.81 3.97 -21.26
C PRO A 326 -20.44 4.35 -19.83
N PHE A 327 -20.48 5.66 -19.53
CA PHE A 327 -20.21 6.18 -18.20
C PHE A 327 -21.04 5.45 -17.13
N GLY A 328 -20.40 5.10 -16.02
CA GLY A 328 -20.98 4.30 -14.94
C GLY A 328 -20.72 2.80 -15.10
N LEU A 329 -21.01 2.22 -16.27
CA LEU A 329 -20.63 0.83 -16.57
C LEU A 329 -19.12 0.70 -16.69
N ASN A 330 -18.46 1.65 -17.34
CA ASN A 330 -17.00 1.69 -17.41
C ASN A 330 -16.36 1.80 -16.04
N VAL A 331 -16.88 2.65 -15.14
CA VAL A 331 -16.34 2.86 -13.79
C VAL A 331 -16.40 1.57 -12.99
N LEU A 332 -17.56 0.90 -12.95
CA LEU A 332 -17.73 -0.35 -12.23
C LEU A 332 -16.89 -1.49 -12.83
N ALA A 333 -16.79 -1.54 -14.16
CA ALA A 333 -15.97 -2.54 -14.84
C ALA A 333 -14.47 -2.31 -14.65
N LEU A 334 -13.99 -1.06 -14.68
CA LEU A 334 -12.59 -0.70 -14.37
C LEU A 334 -12.26 -1.00 -12.91
N PHE A 335 -13.18 -0.68 -11.99
CA PHE A 335 -13.04 -1.06 -10.60
C PHE A 335 -12.92 -2.58 -10.46
N GLY A 336 -13.88 -3.35 -10.98
CA GLY A 336 -13.85 -4.82 -10.92
C GLY A 336 -12.59 -5.42 -11.58
N PHE A 337 -12.20 -4.92 -12.76
CA PHE A 337 -11.01 -5.37 -13.47
C PHE A 337 -9.72 -5.05 -12.70
N SER A 338 -9.64 -3.87 -12.08
CA SER A 338 -8.48 -3.53 -11.25
C SER A 338 -8.29 -4.56 -10.14
N GLN A 339 -9.35 -4.94 -9.43
CA GLN A 339 -9.28 -5.85 -8.29
C GLN A 339 -8.81 -7.28 -8.64
N ILE A 340 -8.75 -7.64 -9.92
CA ILE A 340 -8.31 -8.97 -10.38
C ILE A 340 -6.95 -8.95 -11.07
N GLN A 341 -6.28 -7.79 -11.18
CA GLN A 341 -4.98 -7.69 -11.86
C GLN A 341 -3.83 -8.37 -11.09
N PRO A 342 -2.88 -9.05 -11.77
CA PRO A 342 -2.77 -9.17 -13.22
C PRO A 342 -3.69 -10.27 -13.77
N PHE A 343 -4.65 -9.86 -14.59
CA PHE A 343 -5.52 -10.78 -15.33
C PHE A 343 -5.43 -10.42 -16.82
N PRO A 344 -5.17 -11.39 -17.73
CA PRO A 344 -4.99 -12.83 -17.48
C PRO A 344 -3.70 -13.18 -16.72
N PRO A 345 -3.71 -14.21 -15.85
CA PRO A 345 -2.56 -14.62 -15.05
C PRO A 345 -1.31 -14.93 -15.87
N LEU A 346 -1.49 -15.52 -17.06
CA LEU A 346 -0.40 -15.91 -17.94
C LEU A 346 0.32 -14.71 -18.57
N TRP A 347 -0.27 -13.51 -18.52
CA TRP A 347 0.31 -12.32 -19.12
C TRP A 347 1.65 -11.94 -18.48
N ILE A 348 1.84 -12.28 -17.20
CA ILE A 348 3.10 -12.05 -16.49
C ILE A 348 4.28 -12.80 -17.13
N PHE A 349 4.02 -13.89 -17.85
CA PHE A 349 5.06 -14.70 -18.52
C PHE A 349 5.27 -14.34 -20.00
N SER A 350 4.64 -13.27 -20.49
CA SER A 350 4.63 -12.93 -21.91
C SER A 350 5.33 -11.60 -22.23
N GLY A 351 5.88 -11.49 -23.44
CA GLY A 351 6.46 -10.26 -23.96
C GLY A 351 7.67 -9.76 -23.17
N ALA A 352 7.67 -8.47 -22.82
CA ALA A 352 8.73 -7.82 -22.04
C ALA A 352 8.60 -8.03 -20.51
N ASN A 353 7.58 -8.78 -20.07
CA ASN A 353 7.37 -9.04 -18.65
C ASN A 353 8.39 -10.06 -18.15
N LYS A 354 9.01 -9.74 -17.02
CA LYS A 354 10.09 -10.54 -16.46
C LYS A 354 9.47 -11.58 -15.50
N GLY A 355 8.75 -12.57 -16.04
CA GLY A 355 7.70 -13.31 -15.33
C GLY A 355 7.98 -13.86 -13.93
N PHE A 356 9.21 -14.30 -13.62
CA PHE A 356 9.54 -14.75 -12.26
C PHE A 356 9.43 -13.63 -11.21
N PHE A 357 9.77 -12.39 -11.56
CA PHE A 357 9.70 -11.24 -10.64
C PHE A 357 8.25 -10.83 -10.34
N GLU A 358 7.32 -11.13 -11.24
CA GLU A 358 5.90 -10.82 -11.08
C GLU A 358 5.11 -11.92 -10.35
N LEU A 359 5.78 -12.99 -9.90
CA LEU A 359 5.10 -14.09 -9.20
C LEU A 359 4.41 -13.62 -7.91
N THR A 360 5.05 -12.73 -7.13
CA THR A 360 4.44 -12.15 -5.93
C THR A 360 3.23 -11.27 -6.27
N TYR A 361 3.25 -10.61 -7.43
CA TYR A 361 2.13 -9.84 -7.96
C TYR A 361 0.93 -10.74 -8.28
N LEU A 362 1.18 -11.89 -8.92
CA LEU A 362 0.15 -12.90 -9.20
C LEU A 362 -0.42 -13.54 -7.92
N ILE A 363 0.45 -13.95 -6.99
CA ILE A 363 0.03 -14.55 -5.71
C ILE A 363 -0.89 -13.59 -4.95
N ALA A 364 -0.53 -12.30 -4.93
CA ALA A 364 -1.36 -11.27 -4.34
C ALA A 364 -2.72 -11.19 -5.02
N ALA A 365 -2.76 -11.08 -6.35
CA ALA A 365 -4.00 -10.98 -7.11
C ALA A 365 -4.96 -12.15 -6.88
N VAL A 366 -4.44 -13.38 -6.88
CA VAL A 366 -5.22 -14.58 -6.57
C VAL A 366 -5.77 -14.50 -5.15
N SER A 367 -4.94 -14.16 -4.17
CA SER A 367 -5.34 -14.03 -2.77
C SER A 367 -6.43 -12.98 -2.58
N TRP A 368 -6.31 -11.82 -3.25
CA TRP A 368 -7.31 -10.75 -3.26
C TRP A 368 -8.62 -11.17 -3.91
N PHE A 369 -8.55 -11.91 -5.03
CA PHE A 369 -9.74 -12.46 -5.69
C PHE A 369 -10.56 -13.33 -4.72
N PHE A 370 -9.92 -14.26 -4.02
CA PHE A 370 -10.59 -15.07 -3.00
C PHE A 370 -11.10 -14.23 -1.81
N GLY A 371 -10.30 -13.26 -1.35
CA GLY A 371 -10.68 -12.32 -0.30
C GLY A 371 -11.98 -11.56 -0.61
N TRP A 372 -12.13 -11.08 -1.84
CA TRP A 372 -13.36 -10.42 -2.31
C TRP A 372 -14.58 -11.34 -2.23
N GLY A 373 -14.41 -12.63 -2.53
CA GLY A 373 -15.48 -13.62 -2.40
C GLY A 373 -16.01 -13.74 -0.96
N PHE A 374 -15.11 -13.79 0.02
CA PHE A 374 -15.49 -13.78 1.45
C PHE A 374 -16.25 -12.51 1.82
N LEU A 375 -15.76 -11.38 1.34
CA LEU A 375 -16.35 -10.08 1.65
C LEU A 375 -17.76 -9.96 1.07
N VAL A 376 -17.94 -10.28 -0.22
CA VAL A 376 -19.24 -10.26 -0.90
C VAL A 376 -20.23 -11.21 -0.23
N TYR A 377 -19.81 -12.45 0.08
CA TYR A 377 -20.69 -13.41 0.76
C TYR A 377 -21.14 -12.88 2.13
N ALA A 378 -20.23 -12.31 2.92
CA ALA A 378 -20.58 -11.78 4.24
C ALA A 378 -21.49 -10.55 4.18
N PHE A 379 -21.33 -9.68 3.18
CA PHE A 379 -22.26 -8.59 2.95
C PHE A 379 -23.66 -9.08 2.60
N VAL A 380 -23.77 -10.05 1.69
CA VAL A 380 -25.07 -10.55 1.20
C VAL A 380 -25.78 -11.45 2.23
N ARG A 381 -25.04 -12.27 2.97
CA ARG A 381 -25.62 -13.33 3.83
C ARG A 381 -25.48 -13.12 5.32
N LYS A 382 -24.54 -12.28 5.78
CA LYS A 382 -24.21 -12.15 7.21
C LYS A 382 -24.41 -10.74 7.76
N ASN A 383 -24.80 -9.77 6.93
CA ASN A 383 -24.94 -8.35 7.29
C ASN A 383 -23.74 -7.87 8.11
N ILE A 384 -22.52 -8.14 7.64
CA ILE A 384 -21.29 -7.85 8.39
C ILE A 384 -21.18 -6.37 8.74
N PHE A 385 -21.76 -5.51 7.91
CA PHE A 385 -21.78 -4.07 8.11
C PHE A 385 -22.49 -3.66 9.41
N ASP A 386 -23.48 -4.42 9.88
CA ASP A 386 -24.19 -4.11 11.14
C ASP A 386 -23.39 -4.50 12.38
N LYS A 387 -22.34 -5.31 12.22
CA LYS A 387 -21.57 -5.91 13.31
C LYS A 387 -20.26 -5.18 13.64
N VAL A 388 -19.94 -4.13 12.90
CA VAL A 388 -18.75 -3.29 13.10
C VAL A 388 -19.14 -1.92 13.63
N ASP A 389 -18.24 -1.25 14.33
CA ASP A 389 -18.50 0.10 14.83
C ASP A 389 -18.55 1.13 13.69
N LEU A 390 -19.21 2.26 13.94
CA LEU A 390 -19.42 3.29 12.93
C LEU A 390 -18.12 3.85 12.34
N LYS A 391 -17.05 4.01 13.15
CA LYS A 391 -15.78 4.54 12.63
C LYS A 391 -15.24 3.62 11.56
N LEU A 392 -15.18 2.33 11.87
CA LEU A 392 -14.67 1.32 10.97
C LEU A 392 -15.54 1.18 9.71
N LYS A 393 -16.87 1.30 9.82
CA LYS A 393 -17.79 1.38 8.67
C LYS A 393 -17.45 2.54 7.75
N LEU A 394 -17.30 3.75 8.30
CA LEU A 394 -17.02 4.95 7.52
C LEU A 394 -15.66 4.87 6.83
N ILE A 395 -14.64 4.40 7.54
CA ILE A 395 -13.29 4.20 6.95
C ILE A 395 -13.37 3.20 5.79
N PHE A 396 -14.12 2.09 5.95
CA PHE A 396 -14.30 1.12 4.87
C PHE A 396 -15.03 1.70 3.67
N LEU A 397 -16.15 2.41 3.87
CA LEU A 397 -16.88 3.06 2.77
C LEU A 397 -16.00 4.07 2.04
N PHE A 398 -15.22 4.86 2.78
CA PHE A 398 -14.27 5.81 2.21
C PHE A 398 -13.17 5.08 1.42
N SER A 399 -12.64 3.97 1.92
CA SER A 399 -11.72 3.10 1.19
C SER A 399 -12.32 2.53 -0.10
N ILE A 400 -13.58 2.11 -0.12
CA ILE A 400 -14.25 1.65 -1.34
C ILE A 400 -14.42 2.80 -2.34
N ALA A 401 -14.83 3.99 -1.86
CA ALA A 401 -14.91 5.18 -2.70
C ALA A 401 -13.56 5.54 -3.32
N TYR A 402 -12.47 5.46 -2.54
CA TYR A 402 -11.10 5.62 -3.05
C TYR A 402 -10.81 4.68 -4.21
N LEU A 403 -11.09 3.38 -4.03
CA LEU A 403 -10.81 2.38 -5.06
C LEU A 403 -11.57 2.64 -6.35
N ILE A 404 -12.84 3.01 -6.24
CA ILE A 404 -13.67 3.34 -7.41
C ILE A 404 -13.08 4.57 -8.13
N LEU A 405 -12.76 5.64 -7.41
CA LEU A 405 -12.22 6.87 -7.99
C LEU A 405 -10.86 6.64 -8.65
N ILE A 406 -9.93 5.98 -7.93
CA ILE A 406 -8.58 5.78 -8.44
C ILE A 406 -8.56 4.80 -9.63
N ALA A 407 -9.46 3.81 -9.67
CA ALA A 407 -9.56 2.87 -10.79
C ALA A 407 -9.91 3.55 -12.12
N VAL A 408 -10.60 4.70 -12.08
CA VAL A 408 -10.90 5.51 -13.28
C VAL A 408 -9.64 6.22 -13.78
N VAL A 409 -8.79 6.69 -12.88
CA VAL A 409 -7.54 7.40 -13.23
C VAL A 409 -6.50 6.42 -13.77
N ASP A 410 -6.31 5.34 -13.00
CA ASP A 410 -5.33 4.31 -13.22
C ASP A 410 -5.75 3.06 -12.43
N PHE A 411 -6.11 2.02 -13.17
CA PHE A 411 -6.55 0.74 -12.63
C PHE A 411 -5.42 -0.12 -12.05
N SER A 412 -4.16 0.35 -12.05
CA SER A 412 -3.03 -0.38 -11.51
C SER A 412 -3.10 -0.52 -9.99
N GLN A 413 -2.82 -1.73 -9.52
CA GLN A 413 -2.90 -2.11 -8.11
C GLN A 413 -1.97 -1.31 -7.19
N ARG A 414 -0.85 -0.79 -7.72
CA ARG A 414 0.08 0.03 -6.95
C ARG A 414 -0.57 1.29 -6.34
N ARG A 415 -1.52 1.91 -7.04
CA ARG A 415 -2.18 3.15 -6.60
C ARG A 415 -3.37 2.89 -5.66
N GLN A 416 -3.87 1.66 -5.67
CA GLN A 416 -5.02 1.18 -4.91
C GLN A 416 -4.64 0.56 -3.57
N MET A 417 -3.45 -0.03 -3.51
CA MET A 417 -2.90 -0.68 -2.33
C MET A 417 -2.98 0.13 -1.01
N PRO A 418 -2.89 1.48 -0.98
CA PRO A 418 -2.93 2.21 0.29
C PRO A 418 -4.17 1.92 1.17
N VAL A 419 -5.33 1.60 0.59
CA VAL A 419 -6.56 1.32 1.36
C VAL A 419 -6.81 -0.16 1.64
N TYR A 420 -5.99 -1.04 1.06
CA TYR A 420 -6.12 -2.49 1.19
C TYR A 420 -6.05 -3.03 2.62
N PRO A 421 -5.24 -2.47 3.55
CA PRO A 421 -5.24 -2.93 4.94
C PRO A 421 -6.63 -2.95 5.59
N ILE A 422 -7.48 -1.95 5.31
CA ILE A 422 -8.84 -1.87 5.85
C ILE A 422 -9.78 -2.86 5.18
N ILE A 423 -9.70 -2.98 3.86
CA ILE A 423 -10.53 -3.93 3.13
C ILE A 423 -10.21 -5.36 3.60
N TYR A 424 -8.92 -5.65 3.78
CA TYR A 424 -8.48 -6.92 4.29
C TYR A 424 -8.93 -7.18 5.75
N LEU A 425 -8.96 -6.16 6.62
CA LEU A 425 -9.57 -6.30 7.95
C LEU A 425 -11.05 -6.72 7.87
N PHE A 426 -11.81 -6.14 6.94
CA PHE A 426 -13.20 -6.56 6.68
C PHE A 426 -13.29 -7.97 6.09
N MET A 427 -12.36 -8.37 5.21
CA MET A 427 -12.28 -9.75 4.70
C MET A 427 -12.06 -10.75 5.84
N VAL A 428 -11.19 -10.42 6.81
CA VAL A 428 -10.94 -11.27 7.98
C VAL A 428 -12.17 -11.33 8.90
N PHE A 429 -12.84 -10.22 9.19
CA PHE A 429 -14.10 -10.24 9.94
C PHE A 429 -15.16 -11.10 9.25
N SER A 430 -15.25 -10.98 7.92
CA SER A 430 -16.15 -11.78 7.09
C SER A 430 -15.86 -13.27 7.23
N TYR A 431 -14.59 -13.66 7.08
CA TYR A 431 -14.15 -15.05 7.26
C TYR A 431 -14.46 -15.61 8.64
N LEU A 432 -14.16 -14.85 9.71
CA LEU A 432 -14.36 -15.29 11.09
C LEU A 432 -15.83 -15.47 11.47
N LYS A 433 -16.76 -14.76 10.82
CA LYS A 433 -18.21 -14.88 11.06
C LYS A 433 -18.88 -16.01 10.28
N MET A 434 -18.17 -16.67 9.39
CA MET A 434 -18.67 -17.84 8.66
C MET A 434 -18.33 -19.13 9.41
N ASP A 435 -19.21 -20.12 9.29
CA ASP A 435 -18.91 -21.48 9.71
C ASP A 435 -17.98 -22.19 8.72
N LYS A 436 -17.54 -23.42 9.05
CA LYS A 436 -16.61 -24.18 8.20
C LYS A 436 -17.24 -24.52 6.83
N SER A 437 -18.51 -24.91 6.80
CA SER A 437 -19.22 -25.27 5.57
C SER A 437 -19.35 -24.07 4.62
N GLU A 438 -19.69 -22.91 5.13
CA GLU A 438 -19.81 -21.65 4.39
C GLU A 438 -18.46 -21.24 3.80
N ARG A 439 -17.39 -21.33 4.59
CA ARG A 439 -16.03 -21.02 4.10
C ARG A 439 -15.64 -21.93 2.94
N ILE A 440 -15.88 -23.23 3.06
CA ILE A 440 -15.61 -24.20 2.00
C ILE A 440 -16.43 -23.87 0.74
N LYS A 441 -17.71 -23.54 0.92
CA LYS A 441 -18.59 -23.14 -0.19
C LYS A 441 -18.07 -21.90 -0.92
N VAL A 442 -17.64 -20.86 -0.19
CA VAL A 442 -17.05 -19.65 -0.79
C VAL A 442 -15.77 -19.99 -1.54
N TRP A 443 -14.86 -20.78 -0.95
CA TRP A 443 -13.63 -21.24 -1.62
C TRP A 443 -13.92 -21.95 -2.94
N ILE A 444 -14.81 -22.95 -2.93
CA ILE A 444 -15.17 -23.72 -4.13
C ILE A 444 -15.80 -22.79 -5.19
N THR A 445 -16.73 -21.92 -4.77
CA THR A 445 -17.40 -20.99 -5.68
C THR A 445 -16.39 -20.05 -6.34
N MET A 446 -15.49 -19.44 -5.56
CA MET A 446 -14.47 -18.54 -6.10
C MET A 446 -13.47 -19.27 -6.98
N LEU A 447 -13.08 -20.51 -6.64
CA LEU A 447 -12.21 -21.32 -7.50
C LEU A 447 -12.88 -21.59 -8.86
N MET A 448 -14.15 -22.00 -8.86
CA MET A 448 -14.90 -22.22 -10.10
C MET A 448 -15.04 -20.92 -10.91
N CYS A 449 -15.36 -19.80 -10.26
CA CYS A 449 -15.43 -18.49 -10.91
C CYS A 449 -14.08 -18.09 -11.53
N TYR A 450 -12.98 -18.26 -10.78
CA TYR A 450 -11.63 -17.95 -11.26
C TYR A 450 -11.26 -18.80 -12.49
N MET A 451 -11.46 -20.11 -12.42
CA MET A 451 -11.19 -21.02 -13.54
C MET A 451 -12.06 -20.68 -14.75
N THR A 452 -13.34 -20.40 -14.54
CA THR A 452 -14.25 -19.98 -15.62
C THR A 452 -13.77 -18.70 -16.28
N LEU A 453 -13.31 -17.72 -15.50
CA LEU A 453 -12.80 -16.46 -16.00
C LEU A 453 -11.51 -16.64 -16.81
N VAL A 454 -10.59 -17.50 -16.33
CA VAL A 454 -9.37 -17.89 -17.05
C VAL A 454 -9.70 -18.58 -18.37
N PHE A 455 -10.58 -19.59 -18.36
CA PHE A 455 -10.99 -20.31 -19.57
C PHE A 455 -11.70 -19.41 -20.57
N THR A 456 -12.61 -18.56 -20.11
CA THR A 456 -13.37 -17.66 -20.98
C THR A 456 -12.45 -16.70 -21.71
N ILE A 457 -11.49 -16.10 -21.00
CA ILE A 457 -10.56 -15.16 -21.63
C ILE A 457 -9.62 -15.88 -22.61
N ASN A 458 -9.05 -17.03 -22.22
CA ASN A 458 -8.21 -17.82 -23.12
C ASN A 458 -8.97 -18.30 -24.37
N TYR A 459 -10.25 -18.70 -24.22
CA TYR A 459 -11.09 -19.12 -25.33
C TYR A 459 -11.45 -17.98 -26.26
N LEU A 460 -11.82 -16.82 -25.71
CA LEU A 460 -12.19 -15.63 -26.47
C LEU A 460 -10.98 -14.90 -27.08
N LYS A 461 -9.74 -15.33 -26.77
CA LYS A 461 -8.49 -14.65 -27.16
C LYS A 461 -8.52 -13.15 -26.82
N LEU A 462 -9.10 -12.82 -25.66
CA LEU A 462 -9.06 -11.48 -25.06
C LEU A 462 -7.74 -11.28 -24.32
#